data_AF-A0A532EV32-F1
#
_entry.id   AF-A0A532EV32-F1
#
_cell.length_a   1.000
_cell.length_b   1.000
_cell.length_c   1.000
_cell.angle_alpha   90.00
_cell.angle_beta   90.00
_cell.angle_gamma   90.00
#
_symmetry.space_group_name_H-M   'P 1'
#
loop_
_entity.id
_entity.type
_entity.pdbx_description
1 polymer ?
#
loop_
_entity_poly.entity_id
_entity_poly.type
_entity_poly.pdbx_seq_one_letter_code
_entity_poly.pdbx_strand_id
1 'polypeptide(L)' 'MSISAAQVKELRDLTGAGMMDCKAALNETNGNMEEAIDWLRKKGISKADK' A
#
# COMPACT_ATOMS: atom_id res chain seq x y z
N MET A 1 -8.74 -0.13 -12.62
CA MET A 1 -7.49 -0.91 -12.71
C MET A 1 -7.57 -2.10 -11.78
N SER A 2 -7.15 -3.27 -12.24
CA SER A 2 -7.22 -4.51 -11.45
C SER A 2 -5.96 -4.63 -10.59
N ILE A 3 -5.98 -4.04 -9.39
CA ILE A 3 -4.88 -4.21 -8.43
C ILE A 3 -4.84 -5.69 -8.03
N SER A 4 -3.70 -6.33 -8.30
CA SER A 4 -3.54 -7.75 -8.01
C SER A 4 -3.31 -7.98 -6.52
N ALA A 5 -3.85 -9.08 -5.97
CA ALA A 5 -3.61 -9.45 -4.58
C ALA A 5 -2.11 -9.59 -4.25
N ALA A 6 -1.31 -10.00 -5.24
CA ALA A 6 0.16 -10.02 -5.15
C ALA A 6 0.75 -8.63 -4.93
N GLN A 7 0.30 -7.61 -5.66
CA GLN A 7 0.78 -6.24 -5.49
C GLN A 7 0.43 -5.67 -4.11
N VAL A 8 -0.79 -5.94 -3.63
CA VAL A 8 -1.22 -5.52 -2.29
C VAL A 8 -0.35 -6.18 -1.21
N LYS A 9 -0.05 -7.47 -1.37
CA LYS A 9 0.80 -8.22 -0.45
C LYS A 9 2.23 -7.67 -0.45
N GLU A 10 2.81 -7.44 -1.62
CA GLU A 10 4.17 -6.92 -1.74
C GLU A 10 4.30 -5.51 -1.16
N LEU A 11 3.32 -4.64 -1.40
CA LEU A 11 3.27 -3.32 -0.77
C LEU A 11 3.17 -3.41 0.76
N ARG A 12 2.37 -4.34 1.27
CA ARG A 12 2.27 -4.63 2.72
C ARG A 12 3.59 -5.09 3.29
N ASP A 13 4.29 -6.00 2.62
CA ASP A 13 5.57 -6.52 3.10
C ASP A 13 6.67 -5.42 3.09
N LEU A 14 6.60 -4.48 2.13
CA LEU A 14 7.51 -3.32 2.04
C LEU A 14 7.21 -2.22 3.08
N THR A 15 5.94 -1.97 3.37
CA THR A 15 5.52 -0.80 4.18
C THR A 15 5.09 -1.15 5.59
N GLY A 16 4.76 -2.42 5.87
CA GLY A 16 4.16 -2.85 7.14
C GLY A 16 2.73 -2.31 7.36
N ALA A 17 2.09 -1.75 6.34
CA ALA A 17 0.73 -1.21 6.45
C ALA A 17 -0.34 -2.32 6.39
N GLY A 18 -1.57 -1.99 6.81
CA GLY A 18 -2.71 -2.90 6.73
C GLY A 18 -3.05 -3.29 5.29
N MET A 19 -3.57 -4.50 5.08
CA MET A 19 -3.93 -5.01 3.74
C MET A 19 -4.92 -4.10 3.00
N MET A 20 -5.86 -3.49 3.72
CA MET A 20 -6.84 -2.55 3.17
C MET A 20 -6.19 -1.22 2.78
N ASP A 21 -5.24 -0.73 3.59
CA ASP A 21 -4.52 0.50 3.31
C ASP A 21 -3.61 0.34 2.10
N CYS A 22 -2.90 -0.78 1.99
CA CYS A 22 -2.10 -1.11 0.80
C CYS A 22 -2.98 -1.20 -0.45
N LYS A 23 -4.17 -1.80 -0.35
CA LYS A 23 -5.10 -1.87 -1.48
C LYS A 23 -5.59 -0.49 -1.86
N ALA A 24 -5.94 0.37 -0.90
CA ALA A 24 -6.37 1.73 -1.15
C ALA A 24 -5.25 2.57 -1.78
N ALA A 25 -4.03 2.49 -1.25
CA ALA A 25 -2.86 3.17 -1.77
C ALA A 25 -2.61 2.80 -3.24
N LEU A 26 -2.57 1.49 -3.55
CA LEU A 26 -2.42 1.03 -4.94
C LEU A 26 -3.57 1.45 -5.83
N ASN A 27 -4.79 1.57 -5.31
CA ASN A 27 -5.93 2.00 -6.12
C ASN A 27 -5.84 3.49 -6.46
N GLU A 28 -5.45 4.33 -5.50
CA GLU A 28 -5.25 5.78 -5.67
C GLU A 28 -4.05 6.07 -6.60
N THR A 29 -3.00 5.26 -6.50
CA THR A 29 -1.77 5.43 -7.28
C THR A 29 -1.78 4.60 -8.56
N ASN A 30 -2.93 4.07 -8.96
CA ASN A 30 -3.09 3.34 -10.22
C ASN A 30 -2.14 2.13 -10.35
N GLY A 31 -1.82 1.49 -9.22
CA GLY A 31 -0.95 0.33 -9.12
C GLY A 31 0.54 0.67 -9.08
N ASN A 32 0.89 1.95 -8.97
CA ASN A 32 2.27 2.39 -8.84
C ASN A 32 2.78 2.14 -7.42
N MET A 33 3.76 1.24 -7.30
CA MET A 33 4.32 0.79 -6.03
C MET A 33 4.99 1.93 -5.26
N GLU A 34 5.81 2.74 -5.93
CA GLU A 34 6.56 3.82 -5.30
C GLU A 34 5.62 4.91 -4.78
N GLU A 35 4.66 5.31 -5.61
CA GLU A 35 3.64 6.26 -5.18
C GLU A 35 2.75 5.68 -4.07
N ALA A 36 2.44 4.37 -4.08
CA ALA A 36 1.63 3.77 -3.03
C ALA A 36 2.36 3.74 -1.68
N ILE A 37 3.68 3.49 -1.70
CA ILE A 37 4.54 3.60 -0.52
C ILE A 37 4.53 5.05 -0.01
N ASP A 38 4.70 6.01 -0.91
CA ASP A 38 4.72 7.44 -0.55
C ASP A 38 3.35 7.91 -0.02
N TRP A 39 2.26 7.42 -0.60
CA TRP A 39 0.89 7.65 -0.15
C TRP A 39 0.67 7.12 1.27
N LEU A 40 1.13 5.89 1.55
CA LEU A 40 1.05 5.28 2.87
C LEU A 40 1.91 6.02 3.90
N ARG A 41 3.09 6.52 3.51
CA ARG A 41 3.96 7.34 4.36
C ARG A 41 3.36 8.70 4.65
N LYS A 42 2.86 9.40 3.62
CA LYS A 42 2.19 10.70 3.73
C LYS A 42 0.97 10.64 4.64
N LYS A 43 0.21 9.54 4.60
CA LYS A 43 -0.91 9.33 5.52
C LYS A 43 -0.52 8.83 6.91
N GLY A 44 0.74 8.50 7.16
CA GLY A 44 1.21 7.97 8.45
C GLY A 44 0.74 6.54 8.74
N ILE A 45 0.31 5.79 7.72
CA ILE A 45 -0.23 4.42 7.87
C ILE A 45 0.87 3.34 7.80
N SER A 46 2.13 3.74 7.61
CA SER A 46 3.28 2.82 7.48
C SER A 46 3.65 2.07 8.77
N LYS A 47 2.81 2.09 9.81
CA LYS A 47 3.01 1.33 11.04
C LYS A 47 1.67 0.78 11.52
N ALA A 48 1.37 -0.45 11.14
CA ALA A 48 0.55 -1.28 12.02
C ALA A 48 1.45 -1.70 13.18
N ASP A 49 1.19 -1.13 14.36
CA ASP A 49 1.71 -1.68 15.61
C ASP A 49 1.36 -3.18 15.67
N LYS A 50 2.34 -3.95 16.16
CA LYS A 50 2.48 -5.42 16.10
C LYS A 50 1.21 -6.24 16.36
#